data_AF-A0A075WA51-F1
#
_entry.id   AF-A0A075WA51-F1
#
_cell.length_a   1.000
_cell.length_b   1.000
_cell.length_c   1.000
_cell.angle_alpha   90.00
_cell.angle_beta   90.00
_cell.angle_gamma   90.00
#
_symmetry.space_group_name_H-M   'P 1'
#
loop_
_entity.id
_entity.type
_entity.pdbx_description
1 polymer ?
#
loop_
_entity_poly.entity_id
_entity_poly.type
_entity_poly.pdbx_seq_one_letter_code
_entity_poly.pdbx_strand_id
1 'polypeptide(L)'
;MDEKTLAKMIEAVNKHMPEKTRSLAEMLKEKDPTIRAKDGNEYYIEKRELEFIAQHVDELDWPRFRIPVILEMNDIGGERVIYVRDKLHAEFIKRAFGFDRVLNGILTLYMYELPQIRRKLRTASQVIFRISLK
;
A
#
# COMPACT_ATOMS: atom_id res chain seq x y z
N MET A 1 18.82 -6.41 -22.55
CA MET A 1 18.77 -6.62 -21.09
C MET A 1 18.00 -7.91 -20.88
N ASP A 2 18.56 -8.91 -20.20
CA ASP A 2 17.82 -10.16 -19.98
C ASP A 2 16.77 -10.00 -18.87
N GLU A 3 15.75 -10.85 -18.92
CA GLU A 3 14.60 -10.82 -18.00
C GLU A 3 15.03 -11.03 -16.53
N LYS A 4 16.07 -11.83 -16.31
CA LYS A 4 16.64 -12.11 -14.99
C LYS A 4 17.30 -10.89 -14.36
N THR A 5 17.97 -10.06 -15.15
CA THR A 5 18.60 -8.81 -14.72
C THR A 5 17.55 -7.77 -14.36
N LEU A 6 16.48 -7.67 -15.16
CA LEU A 6 15.37 -6.77 -14.87
C LEU A 6 14.59 -7.19 -13.61
N ALA A 7 14.33 -8.50 -13.44
CA ALA A 7 13.69 -9.03 -12.24
C ALA A 7 14.48 -8.65 -10.98
N LYS A 8 15.82 -8.82 -10.99
CA LYS A 8 16.69 -8.41 -9.88
C LYS A 8 16.65 -6.91 -9.61
N MET A 9 16.57 -6.07 -10.64
CA MET A 9 16.43 -4.62 -10.48
C MET A 9 15.10 -4.25 -9.82
N ILE A 10 14.00 -4.86 -10.25
CA ILE A 10 12.67 -4.65 -9.65
C ILE A 10 12.66 -5.10 -8.18
N GLU A 11 13.24 -6.27 -7.88
CA GLU A 11 13.40 -6.76 -6.51
C GLU A 11 14.21 -5.78 -5.65
N ALA A 12 15.32 -5.26 -6.17
CA ALA A 12 16.16 -4.30 -5.47
C ALA A 12 15.42 -2.98 -5.16
N VAL A 13 14.62 -2.48 -6.10
CA VAL A 13 13.78 -1.27 -5.91
C VAL A 13 12.70 -1.53 -4.85
N ASN A 14 12.15 -2.74 -4.82
CA ASN A 14 11.07 -3.13 -3.91
C ASN A 14 11.56 -3.87 -2.65
N LYS A 15 12.83 -3.74 -2.26
CA LYS A 15 13.39 -4.48 -1.11
C LYS A 15 12.69 -4.21 0.23
N HIS A 16 12.12 -3.01 0.40
CA HIS A 16 11.36 -2.62 1.59
C HIS A 16 9.91 -3.14 1.56
N MET A 17 9.55 -3.96 0.56
CA MET A 17 8.24 -4.59 0.53
C MET A 17 8.05 -5.52 1.72
N PRO A 18 6.84 -5.59 2.30
CA PRO A 18 6.54 -6.55 3.34
C PRO A 18 6.82 -7.96 2.82
N GLU A 19 7.65 -8.71 3.53
CA GLU A 19 7.82 -10.16 3.32
C GLU A 19 6.53 -10.87 3.71
N LYS A 20 5.93 -10.42 4.81
CA LYS A 20 4.62 -10.86 5.30
C LYS A 20 3.79 -9.64 5.67
N THR A 21 2.58 -9.57 5.13
CA THR A 21 1.57 -8.63 5.61
C THR A 21 0.97 -9.13 6.92
N ARG A 22 0.22 -8.29 7.62
CA ARG A 22 -0.52 -8.61 8.85
C ARG A 22 -1.91 -7.98 8.82
N SER A 23 -2.87 -8.50 9.57
CA SER A 23 -4.23 -7.95 9.57
C SER A 23 -4.31 -6.72 10.47
N LEU A 24 -5.21 -5.80 10.14
CA LEU A 24 -5.54 -4.65 10.98
C LEU A 24 -5.98 -5.11 12.38
N ALA A 25 -6.82 -6.15 12.46
CA ALA A 25 -7.30 -6.70 13.73
C ALA A 25 -6.19 -7.19 14.66
N GLU A 26 -5.15 -7.85 14.12
CA GLU A 26 -3.99 -8.30 14.90
C GLU A 26 -3.19 -7.10 15.41
N MET A 27 -2.85 -6.16 14.52
CA MET A 27 -1.98 -5.03 14.85
C MET A 27 -2.65 -4.01 15.78
N LEU A 28 -3.98 -3.90 15.74
CA LEU A 28 -4.75 -3.09 16.68
C LEU A 28 -4.70 -3.60 18.13
N LYS A 29 -4.25 -4.83 18.39
CA LYS A 29 -4.07 -5.35 19.76
C LYS A 29 -2.67 -5.09 20.31
N GLU A 30 -1.73 -4.71 19.46
CA GLU A 30 -0.32 -4.56 19.83
C GLU A 30 0.00 -3.15 20.30
N LYS A 31 0.87 -3.04 21.30
CA LYS A 31 1.38 -1.73 21.72
C LYS A 31 2.31 -1.13 20.65
N ASP A 32 3.22 -1.94 20.13
CA ASP A 32 4.26 -1.52 19.19
C ASP A 32 4.25 -2.42 17.94
N PRO A 33 3.30 -2.22 17.00
CA PRO A 33 3.14 -3.12 15.88
C PRO A 33 4.26 -2.96 14.85
N THR A 34 4.75 -4.09 14.32
CA THR A 34 5.81 -4.14 13.31
C THR A 34 5.42 -4.99 12.10
N ILE A 35 6.14 -4.77 10.99
CA ILE A 35 6.11 -5.59 9.78
C ILE A 35 7.54 -5.91 9.36
N ARG A 36 7.78 -7.18 9.01
CA ARG A 36 9.04 -7.64 8.43
C ARG A 36 9.04 -7.44 6.92
N ALA A 37 10.07 -6.78 6.39
CA ALA A 37 10.26 -6.58 4.95
C ALA A 37 11.22 -7.61 4.34
N LYS A 38 11.26 -7.67 3.01
CA LYS A 38 12.08 -8.61 2.25
C LYS A 38 13.59 -8.41 2.42
N ASP A 39 14.02 -7.23 2.86
CA ASP A 39 15.40 -6.95 3.24
C ASP A 39 15.79 -7.54 4.62
N GLY A 40 14.84 -8.20 5.30
CA GLY A 40 15.02 -8.83 6.59
C GLY A 40 14.81 -7.90 7.77
N ASN A 41 14.63 -6.60 7.54
CA ASN A 41 14.42 -5.62 8.61
C ASN A 41 12.97 -5.64 9.11
N GLU A 42 12.78 -5.23 10.36
CA GLU A 42 11.47 -4.93 10.93
C GLU A 42 11.21 -3.42 10.92
N TYR A 43 10.01 -3.05 10.46
CA TYR A 43 9.55 -1.69 10.39
C TYR A 43 8.40 -1.47 11.34
N TYR A 44 8.54 -0.47 12.20
CA TYR A 44 7.49 -0.01 13.08
C TYR A 44 6.33 0.61 12.29
N ILE A 45 5.11 0.32 12.72
CA ILE A 45 3.88 0.89 12.20
C ILE A 45 3.25 1.74 13.29
N GLU A 46 3.01 3.01 12.98
CA GLU A 46 2.42 3.94 13.92
C GLU A 46 1.01 3.52 14.29
N LYS A 47 0.77 3.31 15.59
CA LYS A 47 -0.51 2.85 16.11
C LYS A 47 -1.70 3.74 15.67
N ARG A 48 -1.50 5.06 15.73
CA ARG A 48 -2.49 6.06 15.30
C ARG A 48 -2.90 5.93 13.82
N GLU A 49 -2.01 5.43 12.97
CA GLU A 49 -2.32 5.23 11.56
C GLU A 49 -3.23 4.01 11.37
N LEU A 50 -3.03 2.95 12.18
CA LEU A 50 -3.94 1.80 12.23
C LEU A 50 -5.32 2.20 12.77
N GLU A 51 -5.36 3.01 13.81
CA GLU A 51 -6.61 3.54 14.38
C GLU A 51 -7.36 4.42 13.37
N PHE A 52 -6.63 5.24 12.60
CA PHE A 52 -7.22 6.01 11.50
C PHE A 52 -7.82 5.11 10.41
N ILE A 53 -7.17 4.00 10.05
CA ILE A 53 -7.74 3.02 9.13
C ILE A 53 -9.02 2.41 9.72
N ALA A 54 -8.98 2.02 10.99
CA ALA A 54 -10.09 1.38 11.71
C ALA A 54 -11.36 2.25 11.73
N GLN A 55 -11.22 3.58 11.78
CA GLN A 55 -12.34 4.52 11.72
C GLN A 55 -13.09 4.52 10.37
N HIS A 56 -12.47 4.02 9.30
CA HIS A 56 -13.00 4.08 7.93
C HIS A 56 -13.25 2.68 7.32
N VAL A 57 -12.90 1.62 8.04
CA VAL A 57 -13.07 0.21 7.62
C VAL A 57 -14.04 -0.45 8.59
N ASP A 58 -15.06 -1.11 8.05
CA ASP A 58 -16.05 -1.84 8.86
C ASP A 58 -15.36 -2.91 9.72
N GLU A 59 -15.75 -3.05 10.99
CA GLU A 59 -15.07 -3.96 11.95
C GLU A 59 -14.99 -5.41 11.47
N LEU A 60 -16.01 -5.84 10.72
CA LEU A 60 -16.06 -7.17 10.08
C LEU A 60 -14.94 -7.40 9.06
N ASP A 61 -14.37 -6.32 8.51
CA ASP A 61 -13.28 -6.36 7.55
C ASP A 61 -11.89 -6.27 8.18
N TRP A 62 -11.78 -5.91 9.46
CA TRP A 62 -10.47 -5.77 10.13
C TRP A 62 -9.59 -7.03 10.08
N PRO A 63 -10.11 -8.26 10.17
CA PRO A 63 -9.29 -9.47 10.03
C PRO A 63 -8.75 -9.66 8.60
N ARG A 64 -9.43 -9.10 7.60
CA ARG A 64 -9.11 -9.23 6.17
C ARG A 64 -8.29 -8.06 5.64
N PHE A 65 -8.39 -6.89 6.27
CA PHE A 65 -7.65 -5.70 5.88
C PHE A 65 -6.16 -5.88 6.18
N ARG A 66 -5.34 -6.02 5.13
CA ARG A 66 -3.89 -6.25 5.27
C ARG A 66 -3.12 -4.94 5.34
N ILE A 67 -2.12 -4.87 6.21
CA ILE A 67 -1.20 -3.74 6.32
C ILE A 67 0.15 -4.15 5.69
N PRO A 68 0.85 -3.25 4.99
CA PRO A 68 0.48 -1.86 4.69
C PRO A 68 -0.53 -1.72 3.54
N VAL A 69 -1.16 -0.55 3.43
CA VAL A 69 -1.93 -0.14 2.25
C VAL A 69 -0.98 -0.02 1.05
N ILE A 70 -1.22 -0.79 0.00
CA ILE A 70 -0.32 -0.86 -1.16
C ILE A 70 -0.72 0.17 -2.23
N LEU A 71 0.23 1.03 -2.57
CA LEU A 71 0.10 2.10 -3.54
C LEU A 71 1.05 1.81 -4.72
N GLU A 72 0.53 1.23 -5.80
CA GLU A 72 1.37 0.81 -6.93
C GLU A 72 1.62 1.96 -7.90
N MET A 73 2.85 2.45 -7.96
CA MET A 73 3.26 3.40 -8.98
C MET A 73 3.43 2.69 -10.33
N ASN A 74 2.70 3.19 -11.33
CA ASN A 74 2.69 2.70 -12.70
C ASN A 74 2.98 3.85 -13.66
N ASP A 75 3.56 3.52 -14.81
CA ASP A 75 3.74 4.43 -15.95
C ASP A 75 2.77 4.00 -17.06
N ILE A 76 1.88 4.90 -17.45
CA ILE A 76 0.87 4.67 -18.48
C ILE A 76 0.98 5.77 -19.51
N GLY A 77 1.52 5.43 -20.68
CA GLY A 77 1.65 6.38 -21.79
C GLY A 77 2.56 7.58 -21.47
N GLY A 78 3.51 7.44 -20.54
CA GLY A 78 4.38 8.53 -20.09
C GLY A 78 3.86 9.31 -18.88
N GLU A 79 2.65 9.01 -18.41
CA GLU A 79 2.11 9.57 -17.18
C GLU A 79 2.26 8.61 -16.00
N ARG A 80 2.72 9.14 -14.86
CA ARG A 80 2.77 8.37 -13.62
C ARG A 80 1.43 8.42 -12.90
N VAL A 81 0.90 7.25 -12.57
CA VAL A 81 -0.33 7.09 -11.80
C VAL A 81 -0.12 6.08 -10.68
N ILE A 82 -0.96 6.14 -9.66
CA ILE A 82 -0.95 5.19 -8.54
C ILE A 82 -2.19 4.31 -8.64
N TYR A 83 -1.98 2.99 -8.66
CA TYR A 83 -3.04 2.00 -8.61
C TYR A 83 -3.18 1.43 -7.21
N VAL A 84 -4.43 1.36 -6.75
CA VAL A 84 -4.81 0.65 -5.52
C VAL A 84 -5.62 -0.57 -5.95
N ARG A 85 -4.96 -1.72 -6.02
CA ARG A 85 -5.56 -2.95 -6.58
C ARG A 85 -6.37 -3.75 -5.57
N ASP A 86 -5.97 -3.74 -4.31
CA ASP A 86 -6.71 -4.41 -3.26
C ASP A 86 -8.04 -3.69 -3.02
N LYS A 87 -9.14 -4.45 -3.02
CA LYS A 87 -10.49 -3.88 -2.96
C LYS A 87 -10.79 -3.23 -1.61
N LEU A 88 -10.30 -3.81 -0.51
CA LEU A 88 -10.49 -3.23 0.82
C LEU A 88 -9.67 -1.95 0.97
N HIS A 89 -8.44 -1.94 0.44
CA HIS A 89 -7.62 -0.72 0.38
C HIS A 89 -8.29 0.36 -0.47
N ALA A 90 -8.82 0.01 -1.64
CA ALA A 90 -9.49 0.95 -2.52
C ALA A 90 -10.72 1.58 -1.85
N GLU A 91 -11.57 0.76 -1.23
CA GLU A 91 -12.75 1.25 -0.50
C GLU A 91 -12.37 2.12 0.69
N PHE A 92 -11.34 1.74 1.44
CA PHE A 92 -10.79 2.57 2.51
C PHE A 92 -10.30 3.93 1.99
N ILE A 93 -9.52 3.95 0.90
CA ILE A 93 -9.00 5.20 0.33
C ILE A 93 -10.15 6.10 -0.13
N LYS A 94 -11.17 5.51 -0.76
CA LYS A 94 -12.38 6.23 -1.15
C LYS A 94 -13.09 6.85 0.06
N ARG A 95 -13.33 6.09 1.14
CA ARG A 95 -14.00 6.58 2.34
C ARG A 95 -13.19 7.65 3.09
N ALA A 96 -11.88 7.44 3.23
CA ALA A 96 -11.02 8.29 4.04
C ALA A 96 -10.54 9.58 3.34
N PHE A 97 -10.40 9.55 2.01
CA PHE A 97 -9.82 10.65 1.24
C PHE A 97 -10.73 11.18 0.12
N GLY A 98 -11.82 10.48 -0.21
CA GLY A 98 -12.76 10.90 -1.26
C GLY A 98 -12.29 10.60 -2.69
N PHE A 99 -11.24 9.79 -2.87
CA PHE A 99 -10.77 9.42 -4.22
C PHE A 99 -11.52 8.19 -4.73
N ASP A 100 -12.23 8.34 -5.85
CA ASP A 100 -13.14 7.31 -6.37
C ASP A 100 -12.97 7.02 -7.87
N ARG A 101 -11.93 7.57 -8.51
CA ARG A 101 -11.68 7.35 -9.95
C ARG A 101 -11.22 5.92 -10.20
N VAL A 102 -12.00 5.18 -10.98
CA VAL A 102 -11.72 3.78 -11.33
C VAL A 102 -11.40 3.66 -12.82
N LEU A 103 -10.24 3.09 -13.14
CA LEU A 103 -9.83 2.74 -14.51
C LEU A 103 -9.66 1.22 -14.61
N ASN A 104 -10.35 0.58 -15.56
CA ASN A 104 -10.31 -0.88 -15.76
C ASN A 104 -10.55 -1.69 -14.46
N GLY A 105 -11.47 -1.21 -13.61
CA GLY A 105 -11.80 -1.85 -12.33
C GLY A 105 -10.80 -1.61 -11.20
N ILE A 106 -9.81 -0.73 -11.39
CA ILE A 106 -8.77 -0.42 -10.40
C ILE A 106 -8.90 1.05 -9.97
N LEU A 107 -8.90 1.31 -8.65
CA LEU A 107 -8.85 2.67 -8.13
C LEU A 107 -7.52 3.31 -8.55
N THR A 108 -7.60 4.46 -9.20
CA THR A 108 -6.49 5.17 -9.81
C THR A 108 -6.36 6.58 -9.24
N LEU A 109 -5.21 6.85 -8.64
CA LEU A 109 -4.88 8.14 -8.06
C LEU A 109 -3.87 8.85 -8.95
N TYR A 110 -3.97 10.18 -8.97
CA TYR A 110 -2.93 11.00 -9.53
C TYR A 110 -1.76 11.14 -8.56
N MET A 111 -0.57 11.42 -9.09
CA MET A 111 0.63 11.61 -8.28
C MET A 111 0.49 12.72 -7.24
N TYR A 112 -0.28 13.78 -7.53
CA TYR A 112 -0.48 14.90 -6.60
C TYR A 112 -1.38 14.58 -5.40
N GLU A 113 -2.11 13.46 -5.42
CA GLU A 113 -2.96 13.01 -4.31
C GLU A 113 -2.18 12.14 -3.31
N LEU A 114 -1.11 11.50 -3.77
CA LEU A 114 -0.26 10.63 -2.94
C LEU A 114 0.24 11.31 -1.65
N PRO A 115 0.66 12.60 -1.64
CA PRO A 115 1.04 13.28 -0.42
C PRO A 115 -0.08 13.37 0.63
N GLN A 116 -1.35 13.46 0.22
CA GLN A 116 -2.48 13.54 1.15
C GLN A 116 -2.63 12.22 1.92
N ILE A 117 -2.47 11.08 1.23
CA ILE A 117 -2.47 9.74 1.84
C ILE A 117 -1.24 9.58 2.74
N ARG A 118 -0.05 9.88 2.22
CA ARG A 118 1.23 9.68 2.95
C ARG A 118 1.38 10.56 4.19
N ARG A 119 0.66 11.69 4.27
CA ARG A 119 0.58 12.51 5.50
C ARG A 119 -0.19 11.82 6.62
N LYS A 120 -1.16 10.96 6.29
CA LYS A 120 -1.98 10.21 7.26
C LYS A 120 -1.47 8.79 7.50
N LEU A 121 -0.85 8.18 6.50
CA LEU A 121 -0.40 6.79 6.51
C LEU A 121 1.07 6.71 6.08
N ARG A 122 1.98 7.31 6.84
CA ARG A 122 3.40 7.32 6.50
C ARG A 122 4.01 5.92 6.62
N THR A 123 3.62 5.18 7.65
CA THR A 123 4.17 3.87 8.03
C THR A 123 3.21 2.73 7.67
N ALA A 124 1.91 2.96 7.72
CA ALA A 124 0.88 1.99 7.37
C ALA A 124 0.52 1.97 5.86
N SER A 125 1.30 2.67 5.02
CA SER A 125 1.22 2.55 3.55
C SER A 125 2.60 2.34 2.93
N GLN A 126 2.62 1.66 1.78
CA GLN A 126 3.83 1.42 1.03
C GLN A 126 3.62 1.74 -0.45
N VAL A 127 4.52 2.55 -1.01
CA VAL A 127 4.58 2.78 -2.44
C VAL A 127 5.48 1.72 -3.06
N ILE A 128 4.99 1.10 -4.14
CA ILE A 128 5.68 0.00 -4.81
C ILE A 128 5.83 0.35 -6.28
N PHE A 129 6.95 -0.02 -6.88
CA PHE A 129 7.19 0.22 -8.30
C PHE A 129 6.92 -1.05 -9.08
N ARG A 130 6.01 -0.96 -10.05
CA ARG A 130 5.78 -2.05 -11.00
C ARG A 130 6.25 -1.61 -12.38
N ILE A 131 7.26 -2.29 -12.90
CA ILE A 131 7.62 -2.17 -14.31
C ILE A 131 6.75 -3.20 -15.05
N SER A 132 5.89 -2.73 -15.94
CA SER A 132 5.23 -3.62 -16.89
C SER A 132 6.18 -3.85 -18.05
N LEU A 133 6.66 -5.07 -18.20
CA LEU A 133 7.30 -5.54 -19.42
C LEU A 133 6.25 -5.55 -20.54
N LYS A 134 6.54 -4.87 -21.65
CA LYS A 134 5.82 -5.07 -22.91
C LYS A 134 6.35 -6.31 -23.61
#